data_AF-A0A524G884-F1
#
_entry.id   AF-A0A524G884-F1
#
_cell.length_a   1.000
_cell.length_b   1.000
_cell.length_c   1.000
_cell.angle_alpha   90.00
_cell.angle_beta   90.00
_cell.angle_gamma   90.00
#
_symmetry.space_group_name_H-M   'P 1'
#
loop_
_entity.id
_entity.type
_entity.pdbx_description
1 polymer ?
#
loop_
_entity_poly.entity_id
_entity_poly.type
_entity_poly.pdbx_seq_one_letter_code
_entity_poly.pdbx_strand_id
1 'polypeptide(L)'
;MPIVELVANKVLENNPGLGLEIVDMIVLLWMYSNPYDSHRRQLSSMRNVLKMSETLQVPGGGLDITEEELTQIVLGSLEKLKRLGLVYIQSAGVHYIKGTLTDSGIELVNSNVRTPVLKRVTAEFGNNP
;
A
#
# COMPACT_ATOMS: atom_id res chain seq x y z
N MET A 1 6.18 13.07 -7.89
CA MET A 1 5.36 12.25 -7.01
C MET A 1 4.53 11.23 -7.79
N PRO A 2 4.78 9.93 -7.60
CA PRO A 2 3.96 8.85 -8.14
C PRO A 2 2.47 9.06 -7.83
N ILE A 3 1.57 8.67 -8.75
CA ILE A 3 0.12 8.85 -8.55
C ILE A 3 -0.40 8.14 -7.29
N VAL A 4 0.23 7.04 -6.89
CA VAL A 4 -0.12 6.30 -5.65
C VAL A 4 0.13 7.15 -4.40
N GLU A 5 1.25 7.87 -4.33
CA GLU A 5 1.55 8.78 -3.22
C GLU A 5 0.62 9.98 -3.17
N LEU A 6 0.31 10.57 -4.33
CA LEU A 6 -0.65 11.67 -4.41
C LEU A 6 -2.01 11.26 -3.83
N VAL A 7 -2.48 10.06 -4.21
CA VAL A 7 -3.75 9.53 -3.71
C VAL A 7 -3.65 9.22 -2.22
N ALA A 8 -2.56 8.60 -1.77
CA ALA A 8 -2.33 8.30 -0.36
C ALA A 8 -2.37 9.57 0.51
N ASN A 9 -1.66 10.62 0.10
CA ASN A 9 -1.68 11.92 0.78
C ASN A 9 -3.08 12.51 0.83
N LYS A 10 -3.83 12.46 -0.28
CA LYS A 10 -5.21 12.98 -0.32
C LYS A 10 -6.13 12.25 0.65
N VAL A 11 -6.01 10.92 0.77
CA VAL A 11 -6.80 10.15 1.74
C VAL A 11 -6.42 10.54 3.17
N LEU A 12 -5.13 10.71 3.47
CA LEU A 12 -4.67 11.09 4.82
C LEU A 12 -5.11 12.51 5.21
N GLU A 13 -5.03 13.47 4.30
CA GLU A 13 -5.52 14.85 4.51
C GLU A 13 -7.00 14.88 4.91
N ASN A 14 -7.82 14.04 4.27
CA ASN A 14 -9.25 13.95 4.57
C ASN A 14 -9.54 13.22 5.88
N ASN A 15 -8.55 12.52 6.45
CA ASN A 15 -8.73 11.65 7.62
C ASN A 15 -7.58 11.83 8.63
N PRO A 16 -7.36 13.05 9.20
CA PRO A 16 -6.18 13.39 9.99
C PRO A 16 -6.05 12.65 11.34
N GLY A 17 -7.05 11.86 11.74
CA GLY A 17 -7.08 11.10 12.99
C GLY A 17 -6.80 9.60 12.87
N LEU A 18 -6.53 9.08 11.66
CA LEU A 18 -6.34 7.63 11.47
C LEU A 18 -5.04 7.09 12.08
N GLY A 19 -4.08 7.97 12.39
CA GLY A 19 -2.75 7.58 12.85
C GLY A 19 -1.95 6.80 11.81
N LEU A 20 -2.35 6.86 10.53
CA LEU A 20 -1.67 6.23 9.40
C LEU A 20 -0.64 7.18 8.79
N GLU A 21 0.46 6.62 8.35
CA GLU A 21 1.47 7.31 7.56
C GLU A 21 1.25 7.04 6.07
N ILE A 22 1.93 7.80 5.21
CA ILE A 22 1.78 7.65 3.76
C ILE A 22 2.07 6.23 3.29
N VAL A 23 3.10 5.58 3.86
CA VAL A 23 3.44 4.19 3.54
C VAL A 23 2.30 3.24 3.90
N ASP A 24 1.66 3.41 5.06
CA ASP A 24 0.52 2.58 5.45
C ASP A 24 -0.63 2.73 4.46
N MET A 25 -0.89 3.96 4.00
CA MET A 25 -1.94 4.23 3.02
C MET A 25 -1.60 3.66 1.64
N ILE A 26 -0.34 3.74 1.19
CA ILE A 26 0.13 3.08 -0.04
C ILE A 26 -0.06 1.56 0.09
N VAL A 27 0.27 0.96 1.23
CA VAL A 27 0.06 -0.47 1.50
C VAL A 27 -1.43 -0.83 1.49
N LEU A 28 -2.31 0.03 2.04
CA LEU A 28 -3.76 -0.18 1.98
C LEU A 28 -4.28 -0.10 0.53
N LEU A 29 -3.82 0.87 -0.25
CA LEU A 29 -4.15 1.00 -1.68
C LEU A 29 -3.61 -0.18 -2.48
N TRP A 30 -2.44 -0.70 -2.13
CA TRP A 30 -1.91 -1.94 -2.71
C TRP A 30 -2.83 -3.11 -2.38
N MET A 31 -3.26 -3.24 -1.14
CA MET A 31 -4.25 -4.25 -0.70
C MET A 31 -5.61 -4.09 -1.37
N TYR A 32 -5.93 -2.91 -1.91
CA TYR A 32 -7.13 -2.67 -2.72
C TYR A 32 -6.93 -3.01 -4.19
N SER A 33 -5.76 -2.69 -4.73
CA SER A 33 -5.47 -2.63 -6.18
C SER A 33 -5.50 -3.94 -6.96
N ASN A 34 -5.63 -5.12 -6.35
CA ASN A 34 -5.59 -6.34 -7.16
C ASN A 34 -6.30 -7.55 -6.51
N PRO A 35 -7.28 -8.17 -7.19
CA PRO A 35 -8.04 -9.32 -6.72
C PRO A 35 -7.48 -10.63 -7.32
N TYR A 36 -6.27 -11.05 -6.96
CA TYR A 36 -5.92 -12.45 -7.22
C TYR A 36 -6.80 -13.34 -6.32
N ASP A 37 -7.55 -14.24 -6.95
CA ASP A 37 -8.57 -15.16 -6.39
C ASP A 37 -8.10 -16.02 -5.21
N SER A 38 -6.80 -15.99 -4.88
CA SER A 38 -6.17 -16.73 -3.79
C SER A 38 -5.90 -15.90 -2.53
N HIS A 39 -6.32 -14.63 -2.49
CA HIS A 39 -5.92 -13.62 -1.47
C HIS A 39 -4.41 -13.44 -1.36
N ARG A 40 -3.63 -13.93 -2.34
CA ARG A 40 -2.16 -13.92 -2.33
C ARG A 40 -1.64 -12.68 -3.05
N ARG A 41 -0.70 -11.97 -2.42
CA ARG A 41 -0.04 -10.78 -2.97
C ARG A 41 1.47 -10.92 -2.93
N GLN A 42 2.14 -10.60 -4.05
CA GLN A 42 3.60 -10.64 -4.12
C GLN A 42 4.20 -9.34 -3.56
N LEU A 43 5.11 -9.47 -2.59
CA LEU A 43 5.81 -8.33 -2.00
C LEU A 43 6.67 -7.57 -3.01
N SER A 44 7.17 -8.24 -4.07
CA SER A 44 7.90 -7.61 -5.17
C SER A 44 7.15 -6.42 -5.79
N SER A 45 5.84 -6.57 -6.05
CA SER A 45 5.00 -5.50 -6.60
C SER A 45 4.95 -4.28 -5.67
N MET A 46 4.78 -4.49 -4.37
CA MET A 46 4.76 -3.43 -3.38
C MET A 46 6.13 -2.75 -3.25
N ARG A 47 7.22 -3.54 -3.20
CA ARG A 47 8.59 -3.02 -3.11
C ARG A 47 8.93 -2.13 -4.30
N ASN A 48 8.48 -2.48 -5.51
CA ASN A 48 8.70 -1.64 -6.69
C ASN A 48 8.00 -0.28 -6.56
N VAL A 49 6.76 -0.25 -6.06
CA VAL A 49 6.05 1.02 -5.82
C VAL A 49 6.72 1.84 -4.73
N LEU A 50 7.19 1.21 -3.65
CA LEU A 50 7.95 1.91 -2.60
C LEU A 50 9.30 2.44 -3.10
N LYS A 51 9.98 1.74 -4.00
CA LYS A 51 11.23 2.22 -4.63
C LYS A 51 10.99 3.44 -5.54
N MET A 52 9.78 3.60 -6.06
CA MET A 52 9.41 4.79 -6.83
C MET A 52 8.97 5.94 -5.93
N SER A 53 8.80 5.69 -4.63
CA SER A 53 8.23 6.64 -3.71
C SER A 53 9.22 7.73 -3.31
N GLU A 54 8.83 9.00 -3.43
CA GLU A 54 9.65 10.14 -3.01
C GLU A 54 9.84 10.17 -1.49
N THR A 55 8.84 9.70 -0.74
CA THR A 55 8.90 9.62 0.74
C THR A 55 10.07 8.77 1.24
N LEU A 56 10.46 7.73 0.51
CA LEU A 56 11.55 6.82 0.90
C LEU A 56 12.89 7.16 0.25
N GLN A 57 12.95 8.23 -0.55
CA GLN A 57 14.18 8.66 -1.19
C GLN A 57 15.02 9.54 -0.26
N VAL A 58 16.33 9.41 -0.37
CA VAL A 58 17.28 10.28 0.33
C VAL A 58 17.40 11.65 -0.36
N PRO A 59 17.80 12.71 0.38
CA PRO A 59 18.15 13.99 -0.23
C PRO A 59 19.22 13.82 -1.31
N GLY A 60 18.92 14.23 -2.55
CA GLY A 60 19.78 14.02 -3.73
C GLY A 60 19.27 12.98 -4.72
N GLY A 61 18.19 12.26 -4.38
CA GLY A 61 17.57 11.25 -5.23
C GLY A 61 18.23 9.87 -5.06
N GLY A 62 17.40 8.84 -5.02
CA GLY A 62 17.83 7.45 -4.79
C GLY A 62 17.28 6.85 -3.50
N LEU A 63 17.38 5.53 -3.37
CA LEU A 63 17.04 4.81 -2.14
C LEU A 63 18.30 4.32 -1.44
N ASP A 64 18.35 4.54 -0.13
CA ASP A 64 19.32 3.93 0.78
C ASP A 64 18.58 2.94 1.71
N ILE A 65 17.82 2.02 1.09
CA ILE A 65 17.02 1.01 1.78
C ILE A 65 17.15 -0.31 1.03
N THR A 66 17.49 -1.37 1.76
CA THR A 66 17.61 -2.73 1.23
C THR A 66 16.24 -3.36 0.93
N GLU A 67 16.25 -4.44 0.14
CA GLU A 67 15.02 -5.19 -0.13
C GLU A 67 14.38 -5.80 1.13
N GLU A 68 15.21 -6.16 2.10
CA GLU A 68 14.78 -6.73 3.38
C GLU A 68 14.14 -5.66 4.27
N GLU A 69 14.73 -4.47 4.34
CA GLU A 69 14.14 -3.33 5.04
C GLU A 69 12.82 -2.89 4.41
N LEU A 70 12.74 -2.81 3.08
CA LEU A 70 11.46 -2.55 2.39
C LEU A 70 10.41 -3.61 2.73
N THR A 71 10.82 -4.87 2.86
CA THR A 71 9.91 -5.95 3.27
C THR A 71 9.42 -5.73 4.70
N GLN A 72 10.32 -5.41 5.63
CA GLN A 72 9.94 -5.12 7.02
C GLN A 72 9.02 -3.91 7.16
N ILE A 73 9.25 -2.86 6.36
CA ILE A 73 8.37 -1.69 6.29
C ILE A 73 6.95 -2.11 5.89
N VAL A 74 6.81 -2.89 4.81
CA VAL A 74 5.48 -3.37 4.37
C VAL A 74 4.81 -4.25 5.42
N LEU A 75 5.55 -5.15 6.06
CA LEU A 75 5.01 -6.02 7.12
C LEU A 75 4.58 -5.22 8.36
N GLY A 76 5.36 -4.21 8.74
CA GLY A 76 5.02 -3.29 9.83
C GLY A 76 3.73 -2.51 9.56
N SER A 77 3.59 -1.98 8.34
CA SER A 77 2.36 -1.31 7.90
C SER A 77 1.16 -2.25 7.91
N LEU A 78 1.29 -3.50 7.45
CA LEU A 78 0.19 -4.46 7.46
C LEU A 78 -0.26 -4.83 8.87
N GLU A 79 0.67 -4.97 9.82
CA GLU A 79 0.31 -5.20 11.21
C GLU A 79 -0.42 -4.00 11.81
N LYS A 80 -0.01 -2.77 11.46
CA LYS A 80 -0.71 -1.54 11.87
C LYS A 80 -2.12 -1.46 11.28
N LEU A 81 -2.29 -1.71 9.98
CA LEU A 81 -3.59 -1.73 9.31
C LEU A 81 -4.50 -2.82 9.89
N LYS A 82 -3.95 -3.98 10.25
CA LYS A 82 -4.67 -5.08 10.90
C LYS A 82 -5.17 -4.67 12.29
N ARG A 83 -4.34 -4.01 13.10
CA ARG A 83 -4.75 -3.49 14.43
C ARG A 83 -5.87 -2.46 14.32
N LEU A 84 -5.89 -1.67 13.24
CA LEU A 84 -6.96 -0.72 12.93
C LEU A 84 -8.19 -1.38 12.29
N GLY A 85 -8.16 -2.69 12.07
CA GLY A 85 -9.28 -3.44 11.49
C GLY A 85 -9.54 -3.13 10.01
N LEU A 86 -8.56 -2.60 9.28
CA LEU A 86 -8.68 -2.24 7.86
C LEU A 86 -8.32 -3.41 6.91
N VAL A 87 -7.58 -4.40 7.42
CA VAL A 87 -7.19 -5.60 6.68
C VAL A 87 -7.30 -6.85 7.54
N TYR A 88 -7.57 -7.98 6.91
CA TYR A 88 -7.42 -9.31 7.47
C TYR A 88 -6.19 -9.99 6.86
N ILE A 89 -5.22 -10.38 7.68
CA ILE A 89 -4.01 -11.08 7.25
C ILE A 89 -4.05 -12.52 7.76
N GLN A 90 -4.13 -13.47 6.83
CA GLN A 90 -4.09 -14.91 7.14
C GLN A 90 -2.67 -15.39 7.37
N SER A 91 -1.72 -14.96 6.53
CA SER A 91 -0.31 -15.32 6.66
C SER A 91 0.57 -14.29 5.97
N ALA A 92 1.75 -14.01 6.53
CA ALA A 92 2.74 -13.14 5.91
C ALA A 92 4.10 -13.86 5.85
N GLY A 93 4.73 -13.86 4.67
CA GLY A 93 6.07 -14.39 4.45
C GLY A 93 6.94 -13.39 3.69
N VAL A 94 8.17 -13.78 3.39
CA VAL A 94 9.17 -12.91 2.74
C VAL A 94 8.92 -12.65 1.26
N HIS A 95 8.13 -13.50 0.60
CA HIS A 95 7.83 -13.37 -0.83
C HIS A 95 6.39 -12.94 -1.10
N TYR A 96 5.46 -13.38 -0.28
CA TYR A 96 4.05 -13.10 -0.46
C TYR A 96 3.31 -13.00 0.87
N ILE A 97 2.20 -12.28 0.82
CA ILE A 97 1.22 -12.17 1.90
C ILE A 97 -0.08 -12.79 1.43
N LYS A 98 -0.81 -13.39 2.37
CA LYS A 98 -2.18 -13.85 2.15
C LYS A 98 -3.11 -13.04 3.05
N GLY A 99 -3.97 -12.23 2.45
CA GLY A 99 -4.86 -11.33 3.17
C GLY A 99 -5.80 -10.55 2.26
N THR A 100 -6.79 -9.92 2.87
CA THR A 100 -7.82 -9.13 2.19
C THR A 100 -8.11 -7.85 2.97
N LEU A 101 -8.77 -6.89 2.33
CA LEU A 101 -9.38 -5.76 3.02
C LEU A 101 -10.59 -6.24 3.83
N THR A 102 -10.86 -5.55 4.93
CA THR A 102 -12.15 -5.61 5.62
C THR A 102 -13.15 -4.66 4.95
N ASP A 103 -14.42 -4.73 5.32
CA ASP A 103 -15.44 -3.79 4.84
C ASP A 103 -15.08 -2.33 5.16
N SER A 104 -14.54 -2.06 6.36
CA SER A 104 -14.07 -0.73 6.75
C SER A 104 -12.87 -0.27 5.92
N GLY A 105 -11.95 -1.18 5.57
CA GLY A 105 -10.84 -0.89 4.67
C GLY A 105 -11.31 -0.52 3.26
N ILE A 106 -12.30 -1.26 2.73
CA ILE A 106 -12.92 -0.98 1.43
C ILE A 106 -13.64 0.36 1.45
N GLU A 107 -14.43 0.63 2.49
CA GLU A 107 -15.18 1.87 2.65
C GLU A 107 -14.24 3.08 2.75
N LEU A 108 -13.15 2.97 3.50
CA LEU A 108 -12.14 4.03 3.60
C LEU A 108 -11.56 4.41 2.23
N VAL A 109 -11.23 3.43 1.40
CA VAL A 109 -10.71 3.70 0.05
C VAL A 109 -11.79 4.28 -0.87
N ASN A 110 -12.99 3.68 -0.88
CA ASN A 110 -14.07 4.08 -1.78
C ASN A 110 -14.63 5.48 -1.46
N SER A 111 -14.69 5.87 -0.19
CA SER A 111 -15.18 7.18 0.24
C SER A 111 -14.22 8.33 -0.12
N ASN A 112 -12.95 8.03 -0.37
CA ASN A 112 -11.91 9.04 -0.60
C ASN A 112 -11.39 9.06 -2.04
N VAL A 113 -11.49 7.97 -2.80
CA VAL A 113 -10.88 7.87 -4.13
C VAL A 113 -11.92 7.54 -5.19
N ARG A 114 -12.08 8.45 -6.16
CA ARG A 114 -13.00 8.24 -7.31
C ARG A 114 -12.50 7.08 -8.18
N THR A 115 -13.43 6.30 -8.75
CA THR A 115 -13.16 5.11 -9.57
C THR A 115 -12.11 5.29 -10.69
N PRO A 116 -12.07 6.40 -11.46
CA PRO A 116 -11.04 6.58 -12.50
C PRO A 116 -9.62 6.72 -11.94
N VAL A 117 -9.47 7.30 -10.75
CA VAL A 117 -8.18 7.47 -10.08
C VAL A 117 -7.72 6.13 -9.52
N LEU A 118 -8.63 5.34 -8.95
CA LEU A 118 -8.36 3.98 -8.49
C LEU A 118 -7.85 3.06 -9.60
N LYS A 119 -8.37 3.19 -10.84
CA LYS A 119 -7.88 2.43 -12.00
C LYS A 119 -6.42 2.74 -12.32
N ARG A 120 -5.99 4.01 -12.18
CA ARG A 120 -4.59 4.39 -12.41
C ARG A 120 -3.68 3.89 -11.30
N VAL A 121 -4.10 4.04 -10.04
CA VAL A 121 -3.39 3.46 -8.88
C VAL A 121 -3.23 1.95 -9.04
N THR A 122 -4.27 1.28 -9.50
CA THR A 122 -4.26 -0.16 -9.77
C THR A 122 -3.26 -0.56 -10.85
N ALA A 123 -3.12 0.24 -11.91
CA ALA A 123 -2.16 -0.02 -12.98
C ALA A 123 -0.69 0.05 -12.49
N GLU A 124 -0.39 0.95 -11.56
CA GLU A 124 0.96 1.08 -10.94
C GLU A 124 1.35 -0.19 -10.16
N PHE A 125 0.37 -0.88 -9.59
CA PHE A 125 0.58 -2.15 -8.89
C PHE A 125 0.52 -3.37 -9.83
N GLY A 126 0.02 -3.20 -11.06
CA GLY A 126 -0.37 -4.29 -11.97
C GLY A 126 0.54 -4.53 -13.18
N ASN A 127 1.50 -3.65 -13.47
CA ASN A 127 2.41 -3.81 -14.61
C ASN A 127 3.87 -3.70 -14.18
N ASN A 128 4.52 -4.84 -13.98
CA ASN A 128 5.95 -4.97 -14.25
C ASN A 128 6.14 -6.31 -14.99
N PRO A 129 6.51 -6.31 -16.29
CA PRO A 129 6.98 -7.51 -16.97
C PRO A 129 8.23 -8.11 -16.30
#